data_AF-A0A255PU17-F1
#
_entry.id   AF-A0A255PU17-F1
#
_cell.length_a   1.000
_cell.length_b   1.000
_cell.length_c   1.000
_cell.angle_alpha   90.00
_cell.angle_beta   90.00
_cell.angle_gamma   90.00
#
_symmetry.space_group_name_H-M   'P 1'
#
loop_
_entity.id
_entity.type
_entity.pdbx_description
1 polymer ?
#
loop_
_entity_poly.entity_id
_entity_poly.type
_entity_poly.pdbx_seq_one_letter_code
_entity_poly.pdbx_strand_id
1 'polypeptide(L)' 'MAYGAHRSHLVPPHPDLGLARDCEQCLGWGTLVTRDGDHELCHMCQPDPVDGEGTAASSS' A
#
# COMPACT_ATOMS: atom_id res chain seq x y z
N MET A 1 -0.98 21.27 25.47
CA MET A 1 -0.35 21.61 24.18
C MET A 1 -0.63 20.46 23.22
N ALA A 2 -1.60 20.61 22.31
CA ALA A 2 -1.85 19.63 21.26
C ALA A 2 -0.97 20.01 20.08
N TYR A 3 0.12 19.27 19.88
CA TYR A 3 0.89 19.35 18.65
C TYR A 3 -0.04 18.90 17.52
N GLY A 4 -0.36 19.81 16.59
CA GLY A 4 -1.19 19.49 15.45
C GLY A 4 -0.61 18.29 14.70
N ALA A 5 -1.46 17.35 14.30
CA ALA A 5 -1.10 16.34 13.32
C ALA A 5 -1.08 16.99 11.93
N HIS A 6 -0.23 17.99 11.73
CA HIS A 6 0.08 18.52 10.41
C HIS A 6 1.06 17.57 9.73
N ARG A 7 0.56 16.77 8.78
CA ARG A 7 1.19 16.41 7.51
C ARG A 7 0.25 15.53 6.70
N SER A 8 -0.20 16.08 5.58
CA SER A 8 -0.79 15.47 4.39
C SER A 8 -1.74 14.28 4.57
N HIS A 9 -2.98 14.47 4.12
CA HIS A 9 -4.00 13.43 3.94
C HIS A 9 -3.64 12.45 2.80
N LEU A 10 -2.38 12.01 2.74
CA LEU A 10 -2.02 10.84 1.94
C LEU A 10 -2.59 9.66 2.73
N VAL A 11 -3.79 9.23 2.33
CA VAL A 11 -4.37 8.00 2.86
C VAL A 11 -3.31 6.93 2.66
N PRO A 12 -2.78 6.31 3.74
CA PRO A 12 -1.77 5.30 3.57
C PRO A 12 -2.32 4.21 2.64
N PRO A 13 -1.50 3.69 1.72
CA PRO A 13 -1.92 2.58 0.87
C PRO A 13 -2.50 1.48 1.75
N HIS A 14 -3.54 0.79 1.28
CA HIS A 14 -4.19 -0.28 2.03
C HIS A 14 -3.62 -1.63 1.56
N PRO A 15 -2.48 -2.10 2.13
CA PRO A 15 -1.88 -3.34 1.70
C PRO A 15 -2.74 -4.54 2.06
N ASP A 16 -2.65 -5.56 1.22
CA ASP A 16 -3.18 -6.89 1.49
C ASP A 16 -2.08 -7.69 2.21
N LEU A 17 -2.20 -7.75 3.53
CA LEU A 17 -1.28 -8.49 4.38
C LEU A 17 -1.33 -10.01 4.15
N GLY A 18 -2.44 -10.53 3.59
CA GLY A 18 -2.55 -11.93 3.20
C GLY A 18 -1.59 -12.27 2.06
N LEU A 19 -1.51 -11.39 1.06
CA LEU A 19 -0.56 -11.53 -0.06
C LEU A 19 0.88 -11.27 0.37
N ALA A 20 1.09 -10.36 1.32
CA ALA A 20 2.43 -9.95 1.75
C ALA A 20 3.10 -10.89 2.76
N ARG A 21 2.34 -11.75 3.45
CA ARG A 21 2.79 -12.50 4.64
C ARG A 21 4.14 -13.19 4.48
N ASP A 22 4.39 -13.76 3.30
CA ASP A 22 5.57 -14.58 3.00
C ASP A 22 6.55 -13.84 2.03
N CYS A 23 6.38 -12.54 1.85
CA CYS A 23 7.10 -11.69 0.90
C CYS A 23 8.40 -11.14 1.53
N GLU A 24 9.56 -11.55 1.04
CA GLU A 24 10.87 -11.10 1.56
C GLU A 24 11.17 -9.63 1.22
N GLN A 25 10.54 -9.08 0.19
CA GLN A 25 10.79 -7.70 -0.23
C GLN A 25 10.20 -6.68 0.74
N CYS A 26 8.93 -6.88 1.14
CA CYS A 26 8.25 -6.04 2.11
C CYS A 26 8.18 -6.64 3.51
N LEU A 27 8.78 -7.81 3.74
CA LEU A 27 8.86 -8.47 5.04
C LEU A 27 7.49 -8.68 5.73
N GLY A 28 6.44 -9.02 4.98
CA GLY A 28 5.10 -9.20 5.55
C GLY A 28 4.22 -7.95 5.62
N TRP A 29 4.75 -6.76 5.34
CA TRP A 29 4.02 -5.49 5.54
C TRP A 29 3.13 -5.08 4.36
N GLY A 30 3.42 -5.57 3.15
CA GLY A 30 2.70 -5.23 1.92
C GLY A 30 2.98 -3.82 1.39
N THR A 31 3.76 -3.02 2.11
CA THR A 31 4.25 -1.70 1.67
C THR A 31 5.76 -1.60 1.78
N LEU A 32 6.36 -0.77 0.94
CA LEU A 32 7.76 -0.33 1.00
C LEU A 32 7.81 1.17 1.28
N VAL A 33 8.83 1.62 2.01
CA VAL A 33 9.09 3.04 2.22
C VAL A 33 10.04 3.53 1.12
N THR A 34 9.62 4.56 0.38
CA THR A 34 10.43 5.18 -0.67
C THR A 34 11.59 5.96 -0.08
N ARG A 35 12.52 6.36 -0.94
CA ARG A 35 13.63 7.24 -0.54
C ARG A 35 13.14 8.59 -0.01
N ASP A 36 11.99 9.05 -0.49
CA ASP A 36 11.34 10.30 -0.09
C ASP A 36 10.55 10.16 1.24
N GLY A 37 10.41 8.93 1.73
CA GLY A 37 9.71 8.61 2.99
C GLY A 37 8.22 8.33 2.82
N ASP A 38 7.74 8.23 1.59
CA ASP A 38 6.37 7.81 1.28
C ASP A 38 6.23 6.30 1.41
N HIS A 39 5.01 5.83 1.64
CA HIS A 39 4.69 4.41 1.67
C HIS A 39 4.04 4.04 0.34
N GLU A 40 4.63 3.09 -0.37
CA GLU A 40 4.10 2.54 -1.62
C GLU A 40 3.76 1.06 -1.45
N LEU A 41 2.82 0.54 -2.22
CA LEU A 41 2.52 -0.89 -2.22
C LEU A 41 3.71 -1.70 -2.75
N CYS A 42 3.92 -2.88 -2.19
CA CYS A 42 4.95 -3.78 -2.66
C CYS A 42 4.53 -4.40 -4.00
N HIS A 43 5.06 -3.91 -5.13
CA HIS A 43 4.70 -4.40 -6.47
C HIS A 43 4.92 -5.91 -6.70
N MET A 44 5.78 -6.56 -5.92
CA MET A 44 5.96 -8.02 -5.99
C MET A 44 4.72 -8.79 -5.52
N CYS A 45 4.06 -8.27 -4.49
CA CYS A 45 2.97 -8.93 -3.79
C CYS A 45 1.62 -8.28 -4.12
N GLN A 46 1.65 -7.01 -4.55
CA GLN A 46 0.53 -6.17 -4.90
C GLN A 46 0.91 -5.27 -6.09
N PRO A 47 0.87 -5.80 -7.33
CA PRO A 47 1.12 -5.00 -8.53
C PRO A 47 0.11 -3.85 -8.59
N ASP A 48 0.56 -2.68 -9.03
CA ASP A 48 -0.32 -1.53 -9.17
C ASP A 48 -1.46 -1.90 -10.14
N PRO A 49 -2.72 -1.56 -9.83
CA PRO A 49 -3.79 -1.67 -10.80
C PRO A 49 -3.53 -0.58 -11.86
N VAL A 50 -2.69 -0.91 -12.85
CA VAL A 50 -2.45 -0.09 -14.03
C VAL A 50 -3.79 0.49 -14.48
N ASP A 51 -3.90 1.83 -14.46
CA ASP A 51 -5.09 2.62 -14.83
C ASP A 51 -6.10 1.83 -15.68
N GLY A 52 -7.04 1.22 -14.99
CA GLY A 52 -8.11 0.44 -15.57
C GLY A 52 -9.40 1.00 -15.02
N GLU A 53 -9.89 2.06 -15.67
CA GLU A 53 -11.24 2.54 -15.47
C GLU A 53 -12.24 1.36 -15.49
N GLY A 54 -12.91 1.15 -14.35
CA GLY A 54 -14.19 0.45 -14.29
C GLY A 54 -14.16 -1.05 -13.96
N THR A 55 -14.78 -1.35 -12.81
CA THR A 55 -15.70 -2.48 -12.62
C THR A 55 -15.12 -3.82 -12.15
N ALA A 56 -15.45 -4.11 -10.89
CA ALA A 56 -15.79 -5.41 -10.30
C ALA A 56 -14.97 -6.65 -10.68
N ALA A 57 -14.24 -7.16 -9.69
CA ALA A 57 -14.14 -8.60 -9.49
C ALA A 57 -14.53 -8.93 -8.03
N SER A 58 -15.82 -8.77 -7.74
CA SER A 58 -16.48 -9.68 -6.81
C SER A 58 -16.69 -10.99 -7.57
N SER A 59 -15.97 -12.04 -7.21
CA SER A 59 -16.28 -13.40 -7.61
C SER A 59 -16.45 -14.24 -6.34
N SER A 60 -17.71 -14.60 -6.09
CA SER A 60 -18.18 -15.68 -5.22
C SER A 60 -18.97 -16.65 -6.08
#